data_AF-A0A9E2XB95-F1
#
_entry.id   AF-A0A9E2XB95-F1
#
_cell.length_a   1.000
_cell.length_b   1.000
_cell.length_c   1.000
_cell.angle_alpha   90.00
_cell.angle_beta   90.00
_cell.angle_gamma   90.00
#
_symmetry.space_group_name_H-M   'P 1'
#
loop_
_entity.id
_entity.type
_entity.pdbx_description
1 polymer ?
#
loop_
_entity_poly.entity_id
_entity_poly.type
_entity_poly.pdbx_seq_one_letter_code
_entity_poly.pdbx_strand_id
1 'polypeptide(L)'
;MAGKSKTARYALRLAPVIGKIKADGFTTWRAITSELNRRGVACPRGGNWHPTSVGRVLARLGMTSSGKRGGNGAEVNRRAADARAKALAAIFSSLKAAGFVSAKAIARELNARGVPAAQGGRWHPTSVARLLDRLRKRKKVVHRAPHGRQGRGQIHVVRAERRRIGIGDARANLST
;
A
#
# COMPACT_ATOMS: atom_id res chain seq x y z
N MET A 1 -24.02 33.71 2.83
CA MET A 1 -23.15 32.50 2.77
C MET A 1 -21.71 32.87 2.36
N ALA A 2 -20.82 33.25 3.29
CA ALA A 2 -19.47 33.78 2.93
C ALA A 2 -18.26 33.01 3.53
N GLY A 3 -18.48 31.95 4.32
CA GLY A 3 -17.39 31.23 5.02
C GLY A 3 -16.64 30.15 4.20
N LYS A 4 -17.13 29.80 3.00
CA LYS A 4 -16.60 28.67 2.21
C LYS A 4 -15.32 29.01 1.43
N SER A 5 -15.10 30.28 1.05
CA SER A 5 -13.99 30.69 0.16
C SER A 5 -12.61 30.76 0.85
N LYS A 6 -12.51 31.34 2.05
CA LYS A 6 -11.25 31.41 2.82
C LYS A 6 -10.71 30.02 3.17
N THR A 7 -11.60 29.12 3.60
CA THR A 7 -11.24 27.75 3.96
C THR A 7 -10.81 26.92 2.74
N ALA A 8 -11.43 27.14 1.58
CA ALA A 8 -11.05 26.46 0.34
C ALA A 8 -9.68 26.93 -0.19
N ARG A 9 -9.42 28.25 -0.20
CA ARG A 9 -8.11 28.81 -0.56
C ARG A 9 -6.99 28.27 0.35
N TYR A 10 -7.26 28.15 1.64
CA TYR A 10 -6.29 27.57 2.58
C TYR A 10 -6.02 26.07 2.30
N ALA A 11 -7.05 25.30 1.98
CA ALA A 11 -6.88 23.90 1.59
C ALA A 11 -5.98 23.77 0.35
N LEU A 12 -6.17 24.62 -0.66
CA LEU A 12 -5.32 24.67 -1.85
C LEU A 12 -3.86 24.98 -1.51
N ARG A 13 -3.60 25.93 -0.58
CA ARG A 13 -2.24 26.23 -0.10
C ARG A 13 -1.57 25.03 0.57
N LEU A 14 -2.35 24.17 1.23
CA LEU A 14 -1.84 22.94 1.86
C LEU A 14 -1.70 21.75 0.91
N ALA A 15 -2.28 21.81 -0.28
CA ALA A 15 -2.21 20.72 -1.26
C ALA A 15 -0.77 20.23 -1.53
N PRO A 16 0.24 21.09 -1.79
CA PRO A 16 1.62 20.63 -2.01
C PRO A 16 2.24 19.97 -0.75
N VAL A 17 1.96 20.51 0.44
CA VAL A 17 2.45 19.95 1.71
C VAL A 17 1.86 18.57 1.95
N ILE A 18 0.54 18.43 1.78
CA ILE A 18 -0.18 17.16 1.90
C ILE A 18 0.29 16.16 0.83
N GLY A 19 0.56 16.64 -0.39
CA GLY A 19 1.14 15.84 -1.48
C GLY A 19 2.49 15.23 -1.08
N LYS A 20 3.41 16.06 -0.55
CA LYS A 20 4.71 15.59 -0.04
C LYS A 20 4.55 14.58 1.09
N ILE A 21 3.67 14.86 2.06
CA ILE A 21 3.36 13.94 3.17
C ILE A 21 2.86 12.57 2.64
N LYS A 22 2.00 12.57 1.63
CA LYS A 22 1.51 11.32 1.00
C LYS A 22 2.62 10.61 0.21
N ALA A 23 3.50 11.34 -0.47
CA ALA A 23 4.67 10.78 -1.17
C ALA A 23 5.67 10.13 -0.19
N ASP A 24 5.81 10.71 1.01
CA ASP A 24 6.58 10.13 2.13
C ASP A 24 5.87 8.89 2.76
N GLY A 25 4.72 8.48 2.20
CA GLY A 25 3.97 7.29 2.55
C GLY A 25 2.98 7.46 3.71
N PHE A 26 2.77 8.68 4.21
CA PHE A 26 1.75 8.95 5.22
C PHE A 26 0.40 9.15 4.53
N THR A 27 -0.34 8.06 4.35
CA THR A 27 -1.59 8.07 3.55
C THR A 27 -2.86 8.07 4.39
N THR A 28 -2.79 7.67 5.66
CA THR A 28 -3.96 7.65 6.56
C THR A 28 -4.23 9.02 7.17
N TRP A 29 -5.49 9.32 7.52
CA TRP A 29 -5.84 10.61 8.14
C TRP A 29 -5.05 10.88 9.42
N ARG A 30 -4.88 9.87 10.29
CA ARG A 30 -4.08 9.98 11.52
C ARG A 30 -2.60 10.22 11.21
N ALA A 31 -2.04 9.49 10.25
CA ALA A 31 -0.64 9.67 9.84
C ALA A 31 -0.39 11.08 9.28
N ILE A 32 -1.26 11.57 8.41
CA ILE A 32 -1.19 12.93 7.85
C ILE A 32 -1.32 13.98 8.97
N THR A 33 -2.21 13.76 9.94
CA THR A 33 -2.40 14.65 11.09
C THR A 33 -1.13 14.77 11.92
N SER A 34 -0.58 13.64 12.36
CA SER A 34 0.66 13.60 13.14
C SER A 34 1.82 14.22 12.37
N GLU A 35 1.86 14.04 11.05
CA GLU A 35 2.88 14.63 10.19
C GLU A 35 2.75 16.14 10.07
N LEU A 36 1.53 16.68 9.89
CA LEU A 36 1.27 18.11 9.88
C LEU A 36 1.65 18.76 11.22
N ASN A 37 1.32 18.11 12.34
CA ASN A 37 1.69 18.58 13.67
C ASN A 37 3.21 18.58 13.87
N ARG A 38 3.91 17.51 13.47
CA ARG A 38 5.37 17.45 13.61
C ARG A 38 6.09 18.51 12.76
N ARG A 39 5.58 18.80 11.57
CA ARG A 39 6.13 19.83 10.67
C ARG A 39 5.82 21.26 11.13
N GLY A 40 5.09 21.44 12.24
CA GLY A 40 4.70 22.76 12.74
C GLY A 40 3.77 23.49 11.77
N VAL A 41 3.05 22.76 10.91
CA VAL A 41 2.13 23.39 9.94
C VAL A 41 0.95 23.94 10.73
N ALA A 42 0.86 25.26 10.85
CA ALA A 42 -0.20 25.91 11.62
C ALA A 42 -1.59 25.46 11.16
N CYS A 43 -2.46 25.13 12.11
CA CYS A 43 -3.87 24.97 11.78
C CYS A 43 -4.56 26.35 11.81
N PRO A 44 -5.52 26.64 10.91
CA PRO A 44 -6.15 27.98 10.83
C PRO A 44 -6.85 28.46 12.09
N ARG A 45 -7.21 27.54 13.00
CA ARG A 45 -7.91 27.83 14.25
C ARG A 45 -6.96 27.90 15.46
N GLY A 46 -5.65 27.76 15.24
CA GLY A 46 -4.66 27.65 16.31
C GLY A 46 -4.59 26.25 16.93
N GLY A 47 -3.40 25.87 17.37
CA GLY A 47 -3.14 24.56 17.99
C GLY A 47 -2.89 23.42 17.00
N ASN A 48 -3.01 22.18 17.49
CA ASN A 48 -2.70 20.96 16.76
C ASN A 48 -3.83 20.56 15.80
N TRP A 49 -3.45 19.96 14.67
CA TRP A 49 -4.36 19.27 13.77
C TRP A 49 -5.03 18.09 14.46
N HIS A 50 -6.31 17.90 14.15
CA HIS A 50 -7.10 16.72 14.49
C HIS A 50 -7.47 15.94 13.21
N PRO A 51 -7.58 14.59 13.25
CA PRO A 51 -7.84 13.78 12.05
C PRO A 51 -9.12 14.14 11.29
N THR A 52 -10.16 14.56 12.00
CA THR A 52 -11.41 15.02 11.36
C THR A 52 -11.22 16.34 10.60
N SER A 53 -10.36 17.24 11.09
CA SER A 53 -10.00 18.47 10.39
C SER A 53 -9.22 18.18 9.11
N VAL A 54 -8.29 17.22 9.15
CA VAL A 54 -7.57 16.74 7.97
C VAL A 54 -8.53 16.11 6.96
N GLY A 55 -9.46 15.25 7.41
CA GLY A 55 -10.48 14.67 6.54
C GLY A 55 -11.30 15.73 5.80
N ARG A 56 -11.69 16.81 6.48
CA ARG A 56 -12.39 17.95 5.87
C ARG A 56 -11.54 18.71 4.84
N VAL A 57 -10.23 18.84 5.06
CA VAL A 57 -9.31 19.47 4.08
C VAL A 57 -9.14 18.57 2.86
N LEU A 58 -8.91 17.27 3.07
CA LEU A 58 -8.78 16.30 1.97
C LEU A 58 -10.06 16.22 1.13
N ALA A 59 -11.23 16.27 1.76
CA ALA A 59 -12.52 16.29 1.04
C ALA A 59 -12.67 17.53 0.15
N ARG A 60 -12.25 18.70 0.64
CA ARG A 60 -12.25 19.93 -0.15
C ARG A 60 -11.25 19.91 -1.32
N LEU A 61 -10.19 19.12 -1.20
CA LEU A 61 -9.21 18.91 -2.27
C LEU A 61 -9.64 17.80 -3.26
N GLY A 62 -10.81 17.19 -3.08
CA GLY A 62 -11.22 16.03 -3.88
C GLY A 62 -10.36 14.78 -3.64
N MET A 63 -9.54 14.77 -2.58
CA MET A 63 -8.58 13.71 -2.28
C MET A 63 -9.17 12.59 -1.39
N THR A 64 -10.45 12.70 -1.02
CA THR A 64 -11.18 11.63 -0.32
C THR A 64 -12.21 11.00 -1.22
N SER A 65 -12.18 9.68 -1.36
CA SER A 65 -13.29 8.90 -1.86
C SER A 65 -14.35 8.85 -0.75
N SER A 66 -15.28 9.81 -0.74
CA SER A 66 -16.35 9.91 0.26
C SER A 66 -17.40 8.78 0.19
N GLY A 67 -17.22 7.78 -0.67
CA GLY A 67 -18.18 6.70 -0.88
C GLY A 67 -17.64 5.35 -0.39
N LYS A 68 -18.25 4.82 0.68
CA LYS A 68 -18.16 3.44 1.17
C LYS A 68 -16.81 3.03 1.78
N ARG A 69 -16.87 2.50 3.01
CA ARG A 69 -15.86 1.57 3.57
C ARG A 69 -15.90 0.28 2.74
N GLY A 70 -15.46 0.32 1.49
CA GLY A 70 -15.47 -0.81 0.56
C GLY A 70 -14.05 -1.26 0.24
N GLY A 71 -13.67 -2.44 0.72
CA GLY A 71 -12.69 -3.38 0.13
C GLY A 71 -11.22 -2.98 -0.05
N ASN A 72 -10.92 -1.78 -0.57
CA ASN A 72 -9.59 -1.48 -1.14
C ASN A 72 -8.64 -0.74 -0.20
N GLY A 73 -9.11 -0.29 0.97
CA GLY A 73 -8.27 0.41 1.96
C GLY A 73 -7.13 -0.45 2.50
N ALA A 74 -7.36 -1.75 2.65
CA ALA A 74 -6.34 -2.69 3.11
C ALA A 74 -5.20 -2.85 2.10
N GLU A 75 -5.52 -2.94 0.81
CA GLU A 75 -4.53 -3.06 -0.26
C GLU A 75 -3.76 -1.75 -0.46
N VAL A 76 -4.44 -0.60 -0.44
CA VAL A 76 -3.77 0.72 -0.49
C VAL A 76 -2.84 0.90 0.71
N ASN A 77 -3.26 0.50 1.91
CA ASN A 77 -2.42 0.56 3.10
C ASN A 77 -1.23 -0.42 3.02
N ARG A 78 -1.43 -1.61 2.43
CA ARG A 78 -0.37 -2.60 2.18
C ARG A 78 0.68 -2.03 1.23
N ARG A 79 0.27 -1.46 0.09
CA ARG A 79 1.17 -0.83 -0.88
C ARG A 79 1.94 0.34 -0.28
N ALA A 80 1.29 1.19 0.52
CA ALA A 80 1.93 2.30 1.21
C ALA A 80 2.97 1.79 2.24
N ALA A 81 2.64 0.75 3.01
CA ALA A 81 3.57 0.14 3.96
C ALA A 81 4.80 -0.46 3.26
N ASP A 82 4.60 -1.10 2.11
CA ASP A 82 5.66 -1.66 1.28
C ASP A 82 6.58 -0.59 0.67
N ALA A 83 6.01 0.48 0.12
CA ALA A 83 6.76 1.62 -0.41
C ALA A 83 7.63 2.25 0.69
N ARG A 84 7.09 2.44 1.89
CA ARG A 84 7.83 2.96 3.04
C ARG A 84 8.93 2.00 3.50
N ALA A 85 8.68 0.69 3.48
CA ALA A 85 9.71 -0.29 3.80
C ALA A 85 10.90 -0.19 2.83
N LYS A 86 10.64 0.05 1.53
CA LYS A 86 11.70 0.29 0.54
C LYS A 86 12.46 1.59 0.83
N ALA A 87 11.77 2.69 1.09
CA ALA A 87 12.40 3.98 1.38
C ALA A 87 13.31 3.92 2.62
N LEU A 88 12.92 3.14 3.63
CA LEU A 88 13.69 2.98 4.87
C LEU A 88 14.73 1.85 4.80
N ALA A 89 14.76 1.06 3.74
CA ALA A 89 15.65 -0.11 3.65
C ALA A 89 17.13 0.27 3.79
N ALA A 90 17.55 1.37 3.15
CA ALA A 90 18.94 1.85 3.24
C ALA A 90 19.32 2.27 4.67
N ILE A 91 18.44 2.99 5.36
CA ILE A 91 18.64 3.40 6.76
C ILE A 91 18.76 2.17 7.65
N PHE A 92 17.87 1.19 7.50
CA PHE A 92 17.89 -0.03 8.30
C PHE A 92 19.14 -0.89 8.03
N SER A 93 19.63 -0.94 6.80
CA SER A 93 20.88 -1.63 6.47
C SER A 93 22.09 -0.95 7.11
N SER A 94 22.15 0.39 7.07
CA SER A 94 23.19 1.17 7.76
C SER A 94 23.15 0.95 9.28
N LEU A 95 21.95 0.93 9.87
CA LEU A 95 21.77 0.65 11.30
C LEU A 95 22.25 -0.76 11.70
N LYS A 96 21.99 -1.76 10.86
CA LYS A 96 22.48 -3.12 11.09
C LYS A 96 24.00 -3.23 10.94
N ALA A 97 24.58 -2.54 9.95
CA ALA A 97 26.03 -2.47 9.78
C ALA A 97 26.71 -1.80 10.99
N ALA A 98 26.04 -0.82 11.61
CA ALA A 98 26.46 -0.21 12.87
C ALA A 98 26.21 -1.08 14.13
N GLY A 99 25.81 -2.34 13.98
CA GLY A 99 25.64 -3.29 15.09
C GLY A 99 24.25 -3.29 15.76
N PHE A 100 23.31 -2.44 15.32
CA PHE A 100 21.95 -2.44 15.86
C PHE A 100 21.11 -3.57 15.25
N VAL A 101 21.21 -4.77 15.82
CA VAL A 101 20.53 -5.97 15.32
C VAL A 101 19.13 -6.19 15.93
N SER A 102 18.88 -5.68 17.14
CA SER A 102 17.60 -5.89 17.83
C SER A 102 16.54 -4.86 17.44
N ALA A 103 15.28 -5.29 17.36
CA ALA A 103 14.16 -4.41 17.02
C ALA A 103 14.00 -3.25 18.03
N LYS A 104 14.35 -3.47 19.31
CA LYS A 104 14.33 -2.44 20.36
C LYS A 104 15.45 -1.41 20.15
N ALA A 105 16.67 -1.86 19.84
CA ALA A 105 17.79 -0.96 19.59
C ALA A 105 17.56 -0.11 18.33
N ILE A 106 17.09 -0.74 17.25
CA ILE A 106 16.73 -0.04 16.01
C ILE A 106 15.61 0.98 16.26
N ALA A 107 14.56 0.63 17.02
CA ALA A 107 13.50 1.57 17.34
C ALA A 107 14.00 2.79 18.14
N ARG A 108 14.88 2.56 19.12
CA ARG A 108 15.49 3.63 19.92
C ARG A 108 16.32 4.56 19.03
N GLU A 109 17.14 3.98 18.16
CA GLU A 109 18.03 4.73 17.27
C GLU A 109 17.24 5.53 16.23
N LEU A 110 16.17 4.96 15.65
CA LEU A 110 15.29 5.69 14.74
C LEU A 110 14.58 6.85 15.44
N ASN A 111 14.17 6.67 16.70
CA ASN A 111 13.60 7.74 17.51
C ASN A 111 14.64 8.83 17.83
N ALA A 112 15.89 8.44 18.14
CA ALA A 112 16.98 9.38 18.42
C ALA A 112 17.34 10.22 17.19
N ARG A 113 17.33 9.60 16.00
CA ARG A 113 17.53 10.29 14.71
C ARG A 113 16.32 11.11 14.25
N GLY A 114 15.27 11.21 15.05
CA GLY A 114 14.04 11.93 14.70
C GLY A 114 13.27 11.33 13.52
N VAL A 115 13.57 10.08 13.12
CA VAL A 115 12.90 9.42 12.00
C VAL A 115 11.50 9.01 12.45
N PRO A 116 10.44 9.50 11.80
CA PRO A 116 9.09 9.23 12.25
C PRO A 116 8.58 7.84 11.87
N ALA A 117 7.81 7.22 12.77
CA ALA A 117 7.08 6.00 12.45
C ALA A 117 5.92 6.30 11.48
N ALA A 118 5.40 5.28 10.80
CA ALA A 118 4.33 5.43 9.80
C ALA A 118 3.02 6.05 10.34
N GLN A 119 2.77 5.94 11.64
CA GLN A 119 1.62 6.56 12.33
C GLN A 119 1.94 7.99 12.84
N GLY A 120 3.12 8.51 12.49
CA GLY A 120 3.59 9.84 12.80
C GLY A 120 4.06 10.07 14.24
N GLY A 121 4.21 9.01 15.02
CA GLY A 121 4.79 9.02 16.37
C GLY A 121 6.12 8.27 16.45
N ARG A 122 6.45 7.79 17.66
CA ARG A 122 7.69 7.05 17.94
C ARG A 122 7.67 5.65 17.31
N TRP A 123 8.84 5.16 16.94
CA TRP A 123 9.06 3.77 16.61
C TRP A 123 8.88 2.90 17.86
N HIS A 124 8.01 1.90 17.73
CA HIS A 124 7.88 0.81 18.69
C HIS A 124 8.59 -0.44 18.14
N PRO A 125 9.16 -1.30 19.00
CA PRO A 125 9.83 -2.54 18.57
C PRO A 125 8.94 -3.43 17.68
N THR A 126 7.64 -3.51 17.98
CA THR A 126 6.67 -4.27 17.18
C THR A 126 6.50 -3.72 15.76
N SER A 127 6.56 -2.40 15.60
CA SER A 127 6.51 -1.74 14.28
C SER A 127 7.78 -2.04 13.47
N VAL A 128 8.93 -2.06 14.12
CA VAL A 128 10.22 -2.47 13.53
C VAL A 128 10.18 -3.93 13.10
N ALA A 129 9.71 -4.83 13.96
CA ALA A 129 9.61 -6.26 13.65
C ALA A 129 8.72 -6.52 12.41
N ARG A 130 7.56 -5.85 12.34
CA ARG A 130 6.65 -5.93 11.18
C ARG A 130 7.28 -5.38 9.89
N LEU A 131 8.15 -4.39 9.98
CA LEU A 131 8.88 -3.85 8.81
C LEU A 131 9.94 -4.84 8.33
N LEU A 132 10.71 -5.41 9.27
CA LEU A 132 11.73 -6.41 8.98
C LEU A 132 11.12 -7.68 8.37
N ASP A 133 9.98 -8.14 8.88
CA ASP A 133 9.26 -9.29 8.30
C ASP A 133 8.84 -9.03 6.83
N ARG A 134 8.36 -7.82 6.52
CA ARG A 134 8.03 -7.43 5.13
C ARG A 134 9.25 -7.42 4.22
N LEU A 135 10.37 -6.86 4.68
CA LEU A 135 11.64 -6.86 3.91
C LEU A 135 12.15 -8.30 3.66
N ARG A 136 12.02 -9.19 4.66
CA ARG A 136 12.35 -10.62 4.52
C ARG A 136 11.43 -11.32 3.52
N LYS A 137 10.12 -11.09 3.60
CA LYS A 137 9.13 -11.66 2.67
C LYS A 137 9.40 -11.22 1.23
N ARG A 138 9.79 -9.96 1.00
CA ARG A 138 10.22 -9.52 -0.34
C ARG A 138 11.46 -10.26 -0.85
N LYS A 139 12.50 -10.45 -0.03
CA LYS A 139 13.66 -11.27 -0.44
C LYS A 139 13.23 -12.68 -0.85
N LYS A 140 12.30 -13.31 -0.11
CA LYS A 140 11.79 -14.64 -0.46
C LYS A 140 11.01 -14.68 -1.78
N VAL A 141 10.23 -13.65 -2.11
CA VAL A 141 9.48 -13.60 -3.38
C VAL A 141 10.41 -13.39 -4.57
N VAL A 142 11.46 -12.58 -4.44
CA VAL A 142 12.44 -12.35 -5.53
C VAL A 142 13.26 -13.61 -5.82
N HIS A 143 13.53 -14.46 -4.82
CA HIS A 143 14.21 -15.75 -5.00
C HIS A 143 13.27 -16.92 -5.36
N ARG A 144 11.96 -16.69 -5.46
CA ARG A 144 10.99 -17.72 -5.85
C ARG A 144 10.52 -17.40 -7.26
N ALA A 145 11.10 -18.08 -8.26
CA ALA A 145 10.72 -17.97 -9.67
C ALA A 145 9.18 -18.06 -9.83
N PRO A 146 8.57 -17.36 -10.82
CA PRO A 146 7.13 -17.39 -11.00
C PRO A 146 6.69 -18.77 -11.51
N HIS A 147 6.32 -19.66 -10.59
CA HIS A 147 5.51 -20.84 -10.89
C HIS A 147 4.21 -20.36 -11.54
N GLY A 148 4.01 -20.84 -12.77
CA GLY A 148 2.87 -20.56 -13.61
C GLY A 148 1.55 -20.77 -12.88
N ARG A 149 0.64 -19.84 -13.13
CA ARG A 149 -0.76 -19.89 -12.78
C ARG A 149 -1.41 -21.08 -13.50
N GLN A 150 -1.42 -22.27 -12.89
CA GLN A 150 -2.34 -23.34 -13.30
C GLN A 150 -3.77 -22.91 -12.93
N GLY A 151 -4.54 -22.50 -13.94
CA GLY A 151 -5.98 -22.37 -13.81
C GLY A 151 -6.61 -23.75 -13.66
N ARG A 152 -7.31 -23.95 -12.55
CA ARG A 152 -8.23 -25.09 -12.39
C ARG A 152 -9.65 -24.63 -12.74
N GLY A 153 -10.28 -25.37 -13.65
CA GLY A 153 -11.70 -25.72 -13.55
C GLY A 153 -12.67 -25.00 -14.49
N GLN A 154 -12.90 -25.56 -15.68
CA GLN A 154 -14.27 -25.81 -16.12
C GLN A 154 -14.42 -27.30 -16.42
N ILE A 155 -15.24 -27.93 -15.59
CA ILE A 155 -15.80 -29.25 -15.79
C ILE A 155 -16.97 -29.04 -16.75
N HIS A 156 -16.87 -29.53 -17.98
CA HIS A 156 -18.06 -29.87 -18.77
C HIS A 156 -18.05 -31.38 -19.00
N VAL A 157 -18.92 -32.06 -18.25
CA VAL A 157 -19.34 -33.43 -18.49
C VAL A 157 -20.36 -33.44 -19.61
N VAL A 158 -20.01 -34.03 -20.76
CA VAL A 158 -21.00 -34.73 -21.59
C VAL A 158 -20.33 -35.86 -22.37
N ARG A 159 -20.57 -37.06 -21.85
CA ARG A 159 -21.06 -38.26 -22.55
C ARG A 159 -20.26 -38.80 -23.76
N ALA A 160 -19.72 -39.99 -23.49
CA ALA A 160 -19.41 -41.10 -24.37
C ALA A 160 -20.11 -41.11 -25.75
N GLU A 161 -19.31 -41.42 -26.78
CA GLU A 161 -19.65 -42.45 -27.76
C GLU A 161 -18.33 -43.05 -28.28
N ARG A 162 -18.24 -44.38 -28.23
CA ARG A 162 -17.14 -45.17 -28.80
C ARG A 162 -17.25 -45.16 -30.32
N ARG A 163 -16.14 -45.13 -31.06
CA ARG A 163 -15.79 -46.19 -32.02
C ARG A 163 -14.40 -46.06 -32.64
N ARG A 164 -13.79 -47.24 -32.82
CA ARG A 164 -12.45 -47.53 -33.34
C ARG A 164 -12.32 -47.20 -34.83
N ILE A 165 -11.13 -46.72 -35.18
CA ILE A 165 -10.21 -47.16 -36.25
C ILE A 165 -10.81 -48.05 -37.35
N GLY A 166 -10.60 -47.64 -38.62
CA GLY A 166 -10.67 -48.54 -39.77
C GLY A 166 -10.58 -47.82 -41.12
N ILE A 167 -9.36 -47.65 -41.61
CA ILE A 167 -9.02 -47.40 -43.03
C ILE A 167 -9.55 -48.55 -43.89
N GLY A 168 -10.05 -48.27 -45.10
CA GLY A 168 -10.28 -49.31 -46.11
C GLY A 168 -11.12 -48.84 -47.31
N ASP A 169 -10.45 -48.35 -48.35
CA ASP A 169 -10.96 -48.22 -49.70
C ASP A 169 -11.53 -49.54 -50.24
N ALA A 170 -12.73 -49.51 -50.82
CA ALA A 170 -13.19 -50.52 -51.77
C ALA A 170 -14.12 -49.89 -52.80
N ARG A 171 -13.61 -49.80 -54.03
CA ARG A 171 -14.32 -49.46 -55.26
C ARG A 171 -15.34 -50.54 -55.62
N ALA A 172 -16.55 -50.11 -55.99
CA ALA A 172 -17.50 -50.80 -56.88
C ALA A 172 -18.69 -49.83 -57.08
N ASN A 173 -18.84 -49.21 -58.25
CA ASN A 173 -19.50 -49.69 -59.48
C ASN A 173 -20.92 -49.11 -59.61
N LEU A 174 -21.16 -48.27 -60.63
CA LEU A 174 -22.17 -48.45 -61.71
C LEU A 174 -22.66 -47.12 -62.31
N SER A 175 -22.46 -47.03 -63.62
CA SER A 175 -23.40 -46.61 -64.66
C SER A 175 -23.99 -45.19 -64.65
N THR A 176 -23.59 -44.39 -65.63
CA THR A 176 -24.40 -44.07 -66.83
C THR A 176 -23.46 -43.71 -67.97
#